data_AF-A0A1F9NLL6-F1
#
_entry.id   AF-A0A1F9NLL6-F1
#
_cell.length_a   1.000
_cell.length_b   1.000
_cell.length_c   1.000
_cell.angle_alpha   90.00
_cell.angle_beta   90.00
_cell.angle_gamma   90.00
#
_symmetry.space_group_name_H-M   'P 1'
#
loop_
_entity.id
_entity.type
_entity.pdbx_description
1 polymer ?
#
loop_
_entity_poly.entity_id
_entity_poly.type
_entity_poly.pdbx_seq_one_letter_code
_entity_poly.pdbx_strand_id
1 'polypeptide(L)'
;MPEISLTDFVDFTSASGTSKLSKLKQFKSRPEYEPAFDFYKKAREGIIACHQVGDPRSQLASHIGKVTDPKKIEHFSAIIQGYKRWWGRKNLTWFDPSRTVYSESGVDIRINPELGLEIDGVPHLAKLYFKSDKLSKIRVEVITHLMEKTLRPMVSPGTQMSIIDARNSKLITSTVPIEGLDAMLAGEMAYISAVWSNI
;
A
#
# COMPACT_ATOMS: atom_id res chain seq x y z
N MET A 1 11.98 -11.00 -15.96
CA MET A 1 10.54 -10.67 -15.85
C MET A 1 10.43 -9.32 -15.16
N PRO A 2 9.66 -8.33 -15.67
CA PRO A 2 9.44 -7.09 -14.93
C PRO A 2 8.81 -7.38 -13.58
N GLU A 3 9.37 -6.79 -12.53
CA GLU A 3 8.86 -6.91 -11.17
C GLU A 3 8.46 -5.53 -10.65
N ILE A 4 7.19 -5.36 -10.32
CA ILE A 4 6.56 -4.07 -10.04
C ILE A 4 5.96 -4.09 -8.64
N SER A 5 6.10 -3.00 -7.89
CA SER A 5 5.43 -2.89 -6.60
C SER A 5 3.92 -2.71 -6.78
N LEU A 6 3.09 -3.22 -5.85
CA LEU A 6 1.65 -2.95 -5.88
C LEU A 6 1.32 -1.45 -6.00
N THR A 7 2.09 -0.59 -5.31
CA THR A 7 1.90 0.87 -5.37
C THR A 7 2.16 1.42 -6.77
N ASP A 8 3.24 0.99 -7.43
CA ASP A 8 3.57 1.43 -8.79
C ASP A 8 2.56 0.90 -9.81
N PHE A 9 2.15 -0.36 -9.67
CA PHE A 9 1.13 -0.95 -10.53
C PHE A 9 -0.21 -0.21 -10.41
N VAL A 10 -0.66 0.12 -9.20
CA VAL A 10 -1.87 0.93 -8.96
C VAL A 10 -1.73 2.34 -9.53
N ASP A 11 -0.53 2.94 -9.40
CA ASP A 11 -0.22 4.22 -9.99
C ASP A 11 -0.28 4.17 -11.54
N PHE A 12 0.04 3.02 -12.15
CA PHE A 12 -0.05 2.77 -13.59
C PHE A 12 -1.48 2.49 -14.06
N THR A 13 -2.25 1.64 -13.38
CA THR A 13 -3.66 1.35 -13.73
C THR A 13 -4.54 2.59 -13.64
N SER A 14 -4.18 3.53 -12.77
CA SER A 14 -4.88 4.82 -12.64
C SER A 14 -4.52 5.84 -13.74
N ALA A 15 -3.54 5.54 -14.59
CA ALA A 15 -3.07 6.45 -15.64
C ALA A 15 -3.76 6.14 -16.98
N SER A 16 -3.74 7.10 -17.92
CA SER A 16 -4.39 6.97 -19.23
C SER A 16 -3.49 7.43 -20.39
N GLY A 17 -3.68 6.81 -21.56
CA GLY A 17 -2.94 7.15 -22.78
C GLY A 17 -1.42 7.11 -22.59
N THR A 18 -0.73 8.15 -23.07
CA THR A 18 0.75 8.25 -23.02
C THR A 18 1.32 8.30 -21.60
N SER A 19 0.53 8.69 -20.60
CA SER A 19 0.99 8.74 -19.21
C SER A 19 1.28 7.35 -18.62
N LYS A 20 0.64 6.29 -19.14
CA LYS A 20 0.98 4.89 -18.81
C LYS A 20 2.41 4.55 -19.23
N LEU A 21 2.78 4.92 -20.46
CA LEU A 21 4.13 4.70 -20.99
C LEU A 21 5.18 5.44 -20.16
N SER A 22 4.92 6.71 -19.81
CA SER A 22 5.81 7.50 -18.97
C SER A 22 6.04 6.86 -17.60
N LYS A 23 5.00 6.28 -16.98
CA LYS A 23 5.14 5.56 -15.71
C LYS A 23 5.99 4.30 -15.85
N LEU A 24 5.79 3.51 -16.90
CA LEU A 24 6.63 2.32 -17.12
C LEU A 24 8.10 2.69 -17.36
N LYS A 25 8.37 3.74 -18.14
CA LYS A 25 9.74 4.25 -18.30
C LYS A 25 10.35 4.67 -16.97
N GLN A 26 9.58 5.40 -16.15
CA GLN A 26 10.02 5.80 -14.82
C GLN A 26 10.29 4.58 -13.92
N PHE A 27 9.48 3.52 -13.99
CA PHE A 27 9.70 2.31 -13.20
C PHE A 27 10.94 1.55 -13.65
N LYS A 28 11.14 1.40 -14.97
CA LYS A 28 12.29 0.70 -15.55
C LYS A 28 13.60 1.44 -15.33
N SER A 29 13.57 2.77 -15.33
CA SER A 29 14.75 3.62 -15.14
C SER A 29 15.09 3.87 -13.67
N ARG A 30 14.31 3.38 -12.70
CA ARG A 30 14.65 3.54 -11.28
C ARG A 30 15.93 2.74 -11.01
N PRO A 31 16.95 3.35 -10.38
CA PRO A 31 18.12 2.60 -9.93
C PRO A 31 17.69 1.52 -8.93
N GLU A 32 18.57 0.53 -8.73
CA GLU A 32 18.40 -0.46 -7.67
C GLU A 32 18.12 0.27 -6.34
N TYR A 33 17.09 -0.18 -5.63
CA TYR A 33 16.40 0.57 -4.57
C TYR A 33 17.33 1.42 -3.69
N GLU A 34 17.26 2.74 -3.83
CA GLU A 34 17.90 3.69 -2.91
C GLU A 34 16.88 4.21 -1.88
N PRO A 35 17.02 3.86 -0.59
CA PRO A 35 16.14 4.33 0.49
C PRO A 35 15.96 5.85 0.57
N ALA A 36 16.90 6.62 0.03
CA ALA A 36 16.89 8.09 0.05
C ALA A 36 15.70 8.70 -0.72
N PHE A 37 15.16 8.00 -1.73
CA PHE A 37 14.07 8.50 -2.57
C PHE A 37 12.66 8.19 -2.07
N ASP A 38 12.51 7.32 -1.07
CA ASP A 38 11.20 7.05 -0.47
C ASP A 38 10.87 8.09 0.58
N PHE A 39 10.24 9.18 0.12
CA PHE A 39 9.82 10.31 0.94
C PHE A 39 9.06 9.89 2.20
N TYR A 40 8.27 8.81 2.16
CA TYR A 40 7.41 8.36 3.26
C TYR A 40 8.00 7.20 4.08
N LYS A 41 9.21 6.74 3.77
CA LYS A 41 9.84 5.59 4.43
C LYS A 41 9.83 5.68 5.95
N LYS A 42 10.35 6.78 6.51
CA LYS A 42 10.38 7.00 7.96
C LYS A 42 9.00 6.95 8.62
N ALA A 43 7.99 7.55 7.97
CA ALA A 43 6.62 7.51 8.49
C ALA A 43 6.06 6.08 8.48
N ARG A 44 6.29 5.33 7.39
CA ARG A 44 5.88 3.93 7.25
C ARG A 44 6.53 3.05 8.31
N GLU A 45 7.85 3.10 8.40
CA GLU A 45 8.63 2.28 9.34
C GLU A 45 8.30 2.62 10.79
N GLY A 46 8.13 3.90 11.12
CA GLY A 46 7.73 4.29 12.48
C GLY A 46 6.34 3.80 12.87
N ILE A 47 5.37 3.78 11.95
CA ILE A 47 4.05 3.20 12.21
C ILE A 47 4.17 1.68 12.44
N ILE A 48 4.91 0.97 11.58
CA ILE A 48 5.12 -0.48 11.71
C ILE A 48 5.81 -0.80 13.05
N ALA A 49 6.92 -0.13 13.35
CA ALA A 49 7.72 -0.36 14.55
C ALA A 49 6.91 -0.13 15.83
N CYS A 50 6.11 0.95 15.89
CA CYS A 50 5.25 1.23 17.03
C CYS A 50 4.29 0.08 17.35
N HIS A 51 3.72 -0.56 16.32
CA HIS A 51 2.83 -1.70 16.53
C HIS A 51 3.59 -2.99 16.84
N GLN A 52 4.70 -3.25 16.17
CA GLN A 52 5.53 -4.43 16.40
C GLN A 52 5.99 -4.56 17.86
N VAL A 53 6.29 -3.44 18.53
CA VAL A 53 6.70 -3.43 19.94
C VAL A 53 5.53 -3.29 20.92
N GLY A 54 4.29 -3.15 20.42
CA GLY A 54 3.09 -2.98 21.24
C GLY A 54 2.99 -1.63 21.96
N ASP A 55 3.65 -0.60 21.44
CA ASP A 55 3.70 0.71 22.08
C ASP A 55 2.36 1.45 21.95
N PRO A 56 2.00 2.27 22.96
CA PRO A 56 0.74 3.00 22.93
C PRO A 56 0.76 4.10 21.87
N ARG A 57 -0.44 4.48 21.40
CA ARG A 57 -0.69 5.57 20.45
C ARG A 57 0.10 6.86 20.73
N SER A 58 0.36 7.19 22.00
CA SER A 58 1.14 8.37 22.38
C SER A 58 2.56 8.35 21.82
N GLN A 59 3.19 7.17 21.75
CA GLN A 59 4.59 6.96 21.33
C GLN A 59 4.81 6.96 19.82
N LEU A 60 3.76 6.95 19.00
CA LEU A 60 3.89 6.88 17.53
C LEU A 60 4.83 7.95 16.95
N ALA A 61 4.79 9.18 17.48
CA ALA A 61 5.66 10.25 16.98
C ALA A 61 7.14 9.99 17.30
N SER A 62 7.43 9.36 18.44
CA SER A 62 8.78 8.97 18.85
C SER A 62 9.39 7.96 17.87
N HIS A 63 8.60 7.00 17.40
CA HIS A 63 9.02 5.98 16.42
C HIS A 63 9.36 6.53 15.04
N ILE A 64 8.70 7.61 14.61
CA ILE A 64 9.03 8.28 13.35
C ILE A 64 10.30 9.15 13.50
N GLY A 65 10.58 9.58 14.73
CA GLY A 65 11.79 10.30 15.09
C GLY A 65 11.81 11.75 14.59
N LYS A 66 12.96 12.40 14.79
CA LYS A 66 13.16 13.79 14.37
C LYS A 66 13.32 13.89 12.85
N VAL A 67 12.66 14.89 12.28
CA VAL A 67 12.72 15.26 10.87
C VAL A 67 13.09 16.73 10.79
N THR A 68 14.08 17.07 9.97
CA THR A 68 14.59 18.44 9.80
C THR A 68 14.11 19.10 8.51
N ASP A 69 13.81 18.30 7.48
CA ASP A 69 13.30 18.79 6.20
C ASP A 69 11.89 19.39 6.38
N PRO A 70 11.67 20.67 6.07
CA PRO A 70 10.38 21.34 6.30
C PRO A 70 9.19 20.66 5.63
N LYS A 71 9.38 20.14 4.40
CA LYS A 71 8.33 19.47 3.65
C LYS A 71 7.96 18.13 4.29
N LYS A 72 8.94 17.35 4.75
CA LYS A 72 8.68 16.12 5.50
C LYS A 72 8.02 16.41 6.86
N ILE A 73 8.41 17.48 7.56
CA ILE A 73 7.78 17.89 8.82
C ILE A 73 6.28 18.11 8.61
N GLU A 74 5.89 18.90 7.60
CA GLU A 74 4.49 19.15 7.28
C GLU A 74 3.75 17.84 6.96
N HIS A 75 4.30 17.05 6.03
CA HIS A 75 3.63 15.83 5.57
C HIS A 75 3.50 14.78 6.67
N PHE A 76 4.53 14.57 7.48
CA PHE A 76 4.55 13.56 8.53
C PHE A 76 3.70 13.98 9.71
N SER A 77 3.65 15.28 10.04
CA SER A 77 2.74 15.79 11.06
C SER A 77 1.28 15.49 10.70
N ALA A 78 0.89 15.72 9.44
CA ALA A 78 -0.44 15.37 8.96
C ALA A 78 -0.73 13.86 9.03
N ILE A 79 0.24 13.01 8.68
CA ILE A 79 0.11 11.54 8.76
C ILE A 79 -0.02 11.09 10.21
N ILE A 80 0.82 11.58 11.12
CA ILE A 80 0.79 11.23 12.55
C ILE A 80 -0.55 11.61 13.16
N GLN A 81 -1.01 12.83 12.93
CA GLN A 81 -2.28 13.31 13.47
C GLN A 81 -3.44 12.50 12.91
N GLY A 82 -3.46 12.26 11.60
CA GLY A 82 -4.49 11.48 10.95
C GLY A 82 -4.52 10.02 11.45
N TYR A 83 -3.36 9.39 11.61
CA TYR A 83 -3.25 8.02 12.08
C TYR A 83 -3.63 7.90 13.56
N LYS A 84 -3.21 8.83 14.42
CA LYS A 84 -3.65 8.89 15.84
C LYS A 84 -5.16 9.06 15.96
N ARG A 85 -5.76 9.88 15.10
CA ARG A 85 -7.23 10.06 15.06
C ARG A 85 -7.93 8.78 14.62
N TRP A 86 -7.41 8.10 13.60
CA TRP A 86 -7.92 6.80 13.16
C TRP A 86 -7.81 5.74 14.25
N TRP A 87 -6.65 5.62 14.91
CA TRP A 87 -6.42 4.70 16.01
C TRP A 87 -7.47 4.94 17.11
N GLY A 88 -7.67 6.21 17.50
CA GLY A 88 -8.77 6.58 18.39
C GLY A 88 -8.69 5.83 19.72
N ARG A 89 -9.73 5.02 20.00
CA ARG A 89 -9.85 4.14 21.19
C ARG A 89 -9.81 2.64 20.84
N LYS A 90 -9.50 2.29 19.59
CA LYS A 90 -9.49 0.90 19.12
C LYS A 90 -8.41 0.12 19.84
N ASN A 91 -8.70 -1.14 20.14
CA ASN A 91 -7.68 -2.08 20.54
C ASN A 91 -6.97 -2.60 19.29
N LEU A 92 -5.65 -2.38 19.21
CA LEU A 92 -4.84 -2.77 18.07
C LEU A 92 -3.76 -3.75 18.55
N THR A 93 -3.71 -4.93 17.97
CA THR A 93 -2.66 -5.92 18.25
C THR A 93 -1.93 -6.30 16.97
N TRP A 94 -0.61 -6.28 17.00
CA TRP A 94 0.22 -6.60 15.85
C TRP A 94 0.26 -8.10 15.56
N PHE A 95 0.27 -8.43 14.27
CA PHE A 95 0.74 -9.72 13.77
C PHE A 95 1.55 -9.52 12.48
N ASP A 96 2.42 -10.47 12.14
CA ASP A 96 3.27 -10.34 10.96
C ASP A 96 2.43 -10.46 9.66
N PRO A 97 2.45 -9.45 8.77
CA PRO A 97 1.64 -9.49 7.56
C PRO A 97 2.26 -10.42 6.51
N SER A 98 1.44 -11.33 5.97
CA SER A 98 1.83 -12.18 4.84
C SER A 98 2.13 -11.36 3.60
N ARG A 99 3.13 -11.81 2.82
CA ARG A 99 3.58 -11.19 1.57
C ARG A 99 3.71 -12.25 0.50
N THR A 100 3.41 -11.88 -0.74
CA THR A 100 3.52 -12.79 -1.88
C THR A 100 3.76 -12.01 -3.18
N VAL A 101 3.94 -12.74 -4.27
CA VAL A 101 4.02 -12.20 -5.63
C VAL A 101 2.81 -12.69 -6.42
N TYR A 102 2.19 -11.78 -7.15
CA TYR A 102 1.20 -12.11 -8.17
C TYR A 102 1.88 -12.11 -9.53
N SER A 103 1.87 -13.26 -10.21
CA SER A 103 2.50 -13.44 -11.51
C SER A 103 1.44 -13.72 -12.56
N GLU A 104 1.42 -12.91 -13.62
CA GLU A 104 0.52 -13.08 -14.77
C GLU A 104 1.13 -12.43 -16.01
N SER A 105 0.88 -12.99 -17.20
CA SER A 105 1.34 -12.41 -18.48
C SER A 105 2.85 -12.11 -18.56
N GLY A 106 3.67 -12.83 -17.78
CA GLY A 106 5.11 -12.57 -17.70
C GLY A 106 5.45 -11.25 -16.99
N VAL A 107 4.66 -10.84 -16.00
CA VAL A 107 4.89 -9.69 -15.12
C VAL A 107 4.64 -10.12 -13.68
N ASP A 108 5.51 -9.68 -12.78
CA ASP A 108 5.37 -9.90 -11.33
C ASP A 108 4.92 -8.62 -10.63
N ILE A 109 3.94 -8.76 -9.73
CA ILE A 109 3.49 -7.70 -8.83
C ILE A 109 3.75 -8.13 -7.39
N ARG A 110 4.58 -7.36 -6.67
CA ARG A 110 4.82 -7.59 -5.23
C ARG A 110 3.59 -7.17 -4.41
N ILE A 111 2.94 -8.13 -3.78
CA ILE A 111 1.83 -7.89 -2.84
C ILE A 111 2.39 -7.88 -1.42
N ASN A 112 2.52 -6.68 -0.87
CA ASN A 112 3.16 -6.45 0.43
C ASN A 112 2.34 -5.42 1.23
N PRO A 113 1.33 -5.85 2.01
CA PRO A 113 0.72 -4.99 3.01
C PRO A 113 1.72 -4.64 4.10
N GLU A 114 1.70 -3.38 4.54
CA GLU A 114 2.62 -2.90 5.57
C GLU A 114 2.26 -3.37 6.98
N LEU A 115 0.97 -3.57 7.26
CA LEU A 115 0.48 -3.84 8.60
C LEU A 115 -0.35 -5.13 8.64
N GLY A 116 -0.07 -5.98 9.62
CA GLY A 116 -1.01 -6.97 10.15
C GLY A 116 -1.51 -6.47 11.50
N LEU A 117 -2.80 -6.11 11.59
CA LEU A 117 -3.40 -5.63 12.82
C LEU A 117 -4.70 -6.35 13.12
N GLU A 118 -4.83 -6.91 14.30
CA GLU A 118 -6.13 -7.22 14.88
C GLU A 118 -6.74 -5.92 15.42
N ILE A 119 -7.88 -5.52 14.86
CA ILE A 119 -8.60 -4.29 15.17
C ILE A 119 -9.90 -4.68 15.85
N ASP A 120 -10.00 -4.43 17.15
CA ASP A 120 -11.18 -4.77 17.95
C ASP A 120 -11.64 -6.23 17.74
N GLY A 121 -10.67 -7.16 17.66
CA GLY A 121 -10.91 -8.60 17.46
C GLY A 121 -10.99 -9.07 16.00
N VAL A 122 -10.92 -8.16 15.03
CA VAL A 122 -10.97 -8.49 13.59
C VAL A 122 -9.58 -8.39 12.98
N PRO A 123 -9.02 -9.44 12.35
CA PRO A 123 -7.71 -9.33 11.69
C PRO A 123 -7.79 -8.54 10.39
N HIS A 124 -6.85 -7.62 10.18
CA HIS A 124 -6.68 -6.84 8.96
C HIS A 124 -5.26 -6.97 8.42
N LEU A 125 -5.14 -7.27 7.12
CA LEU A 125 -3.94 -6.96 6.35
C LEU A 125 -4.15 -5.60 5.69
N ALA A 126 -3.32 -4.62 6.03
CA ALA A 126 -3.54 -3.24 5.62
C ALA A 126 -2.36 -2.65 4.83
N LYS A 127 -2.69 -2.08 3.67
CA LYS A 127 -1.80 -1.18 2.92
C LYS A 127 -1.86 0.23 3.53
N LEU A 128 -0.72 0.89 3.69
CA LEU A 128 -0.64 2.28 4.16
C LEU A 128 -0.67 3.27 3.00
N TYR A 129 -1.57 4.26 3.09
CA TYR A 129 -1.66 5.36 2.14
C TYR A 129 -1.40 6.71 2.82
N PHE A 130 -0.51 7.51 2.24
CA PHE A 130 0.03 8.73 2.85
C PHE A 130 -0.16 10.02 2.02
N LYS A 131 -0.60 9.92 0.76
CA LYS A 131 -0.72 11.09 -0.12
C LYS A 131 -1.89 11.98 0.34
N SER A 132 -1.85 13.27 -0.01
CA SER A 132 -2.93 14.23 0.25
C SER A 132 -4.19 13.93 -0.54
N ASP A 133 -4.01 13.43 -1.77
CA ASP A 133 -5.11 13.16 -2.67
C ASP A 133 -6.01 12.09 -2.07
N LYS A 134 -7.32 12.21 -2.29
CA LYS A 134 -8.24 11.14 -1.89
C LYS A 134 -7.93 9.90 -2.73
N LEU A 135 -7.96 8.74 -2.09
CA LEU A 135 -7.94 7.47 -2.80
C LEU A 135 -9.12 7.42 -3.79
N SER A 136 -8.81 7.28 -5.07
CA SER A 136 -9.83 7.06 -6.10
C SER A 136 -10.40 5.65 -5.95
N LYS A 137 -11.64 5.46 -6.42
CA LYS A 137 -12.34 4.17 -6.38
C LYS A 137 -11.48 3.05 -6.99
N ILE A 138 -10.97 3.24 -8.22
CA ILE A 138 -10.13 2.25 -8.90
C ILE A 138 -8.87 1.85 -8.10
N ARG A 139 -8.24 2.77 -7.37
CA ARG A 139 -7.07 2.45 -6.53
C ARG A 139 -7.44 1.55 -5.38
N VAL A 140 -8.55 1.85 -4.71
CA VAL A 140 -9.07 1.02 -3.62
C VAL A 140 -9.37 -0.37 -4.13
N GLU A 141 -10.08 -0.46 -5.25
CA GLU A 141 -10.51 -1.72 -5.86
C GLU A 141 -9.32 -2.57 -6.27
N VAL A 142 -8.34 -2.02 -7.01
CA VAL A 142 -7.15 -2.79 -7.43
C VAL A 142 -6.32 -3.27 -6.24
N ILE A 143 -6.07 -2.41 -5.24
CA ILE A 143 -5.28 -2.81 -4.06
C ILE A 143 -5.97 -3.92 -3.30
N THR A 144 -7.25 -3.72 -2.95
CA THR A 144 -8.00 -4.67 -2.12
C THR A 144 -8.25 -5.98 -2.86
N HIS A 145 -8.53 -5.94 -4.17
CA HIS A 145 -8.72 -7.13 -4.99
C HIS A 145 -7.44 -7.95 -5.16
N LEU A 146 -6.31 -7.32 -5.46
CA LEU A 146 -5.04 -8.04 -5.58
C LEU A 146 -4.62 -8.65 -4.24
N MET A 147 -4.80 -7.94 -3.12
CA MET A 147 -4.56 -8.50 -1.79
C MET A 147 -5.49 -9.69 -1.50
N GLU A 148 -6.78 -9.57 -1.80
CA GLU A 148 -7.76 -10.65 -1.61
C GLU A 148 -7.39 -11.88 -2.44
N LYS A 149 -7.19 -11.72 -3.73
CA LYS A 149 -6.87 -12.80 -4.68
C LYS A 149 -5.62 -13.58 -4.29
N THR A 150 -4.63 -12.91 -3.72
CA THR A 150 -3.28 -13.47 -3.54
C THR A 150 -2.97 -13.87 -2.10
N LEU A 151 -3.49 -13.14 -1.11
CA LEU A 151 -3.20 -13.37 0.30
C LEU A 151 -4.29 -14.19 0.99
N ARG A 152 -5.51 -14.28 0.45
CA ARG A 152 -6.60 -15.06 1.06
C ARG A 152 -6.20 -16.49 1.43
N PRO A 153 -5.47 -17.26 0.59
CA PRO A 153 -5.05 -18.61 0.94
C PRO A 153 -4.08 -18.69 2.13
N MET A 154 -3.48 -17.57 2.54
CA MET A 154 -2.44 -17.48 3.56
C MET A 154 -2.96 -17.00 4.92
N VAL A 155 -4.25 -16.62 5.00
CA VAL A 155 -4.85 -16.01 6.19
C VAL A 155 -6.19 -16.64 6.54
N SER A 156 -6.67 -16.40 7.77
CA SER A 156 -7.99 -16.87 8.18
C SER A 156 -9.12 -16.25 7.32
N PRO A 157 -10.26 -16.94 7.12
CA PRO A 157 -11.38 -16.45 6.32
C PRO A 157 -11.94 -15.09 6.78
N GLY A 158 -11.82 -14.75 8.06
CA GLY A 158 -12.27 -13.48 8.62
C GLY A 158 -11.32 -12.30 8.40
N THR A 159 -10.10 -12.53 7.90
CA THR A 159 -9.12 -11.47 7.69
C THR A 159 -9.55 -10.51 6.58
N GLN A 160 -9.51 -9.22 6.89
CA GLN A 160 -9.98 -8.15 6.04
C GLN A 160 -8.82 -7.52 5.25
N MET A 161 -8.95 -7.47 3.91
CA MET A 161 -7.99 -6.77 3.05
C MET A 161 -8.33 -5.28 3.03
N SER A 162 -7.44 -4.47 3.57
CA SER A 162 -7.75 -3.08 3.89
C SER A 162 -6.68 -2.08 3.44
N ILE A 163 -7.08 -0.82 3.41
CA ILE A 163 -6.21 0.33 3.19
C ILE A 163 -6.45 1.29 4.35
N ILE A 164 -5.38 1.71 5.01
CA ILE A 164 -5.44 2.80 5.98
C ILE A 164 -4.96 4.06 5.28
N ASP A 165 -5.90 4.96 5.01
CA ASP A 165 -5.61 6.33 4.64
C ASP A 165 -5.19 7.08 5.91
N ALA A 166 -3.89 7.07 6.16
CA ALA A 166 -3.32 7.55 7.41
C ALA A 166 -3.52 9.05 7.57
N ARG A 167 -3.53 9.82 6.48
CA ARG A 167 -3.74 11.27 6.53
C ARG A 167 -5.20 11.62 6.76
N ASN A 168 -6.13 10.93 6.09
CA ASN A 168 -7.56 11.23 6.18
C ASN A 168 -8.28 10.45 7.29
N SER A 169 -7.57 9.67 8.08
CA SER A 169 -8.08 8.91 9.22
C SER A 169 -9.13 7.84 8.86
N LYS A 170 -8.97 7.17 7.70
CA LYS A 170 -9.96 6.20 7.22
C LYS A 170 -9.38 4.80 7.12
N LEU A 171 -10.17 3.82 7.54
CA LEU A 171 -10.02 2.42 7.16
C LEU A 171 -10.97 2.15 6.00
N ILE A 172 -10.45 1.60 4.92
CA ILE A 172 -11.22 1.21 3.75
C ILE A 172 -10.98 -0.28 3.57
N THR A 173 -12.05 -1.07 3.49
CA THR A 173 -11.99 -2.53 3.39
C THR A 173 -12.70 -2.98 2.13
N SER A 174 -12.24 -4.08 1.53
CA SER A 174 -12.97 -4.71 0.43
C SER A 174 -14.40 -5.03 0.86
N THR A 175 -15.39 -4.72 0.02
CA THR A 175 -16.80 -4.96 0.38
C THR A 175 -17.46 -6.04 -0.46
N VAL A 176 -16.95 -6.35 -1.65
CA VAL A 176 -17.42 -7.46 -2.52
C VAL A 176 -16.41 -7.70 -3.64
N PRO A 177 -16.38 -8.91 -4.26
CA PRO A 177 -15.72 -9.12 -5.54
C PRO A 177 -16.25 -8.17 -6.61
N ILE A 178 -15.38 -7.66 -7.48
CA ILE A 178 -15.74 -6.72 -8.54
C ILE A 178 -15.68 -7.44 -9.88
N GLU A 179 -16.83 -7.56 -10.52
CA GLU A 179 -16.96 -8.22 -11.81
C GLU A 179 -16.07 -7.56 -12.87
N GLY A 180 -15.35 -8.38 -13.66
CA GLY A 180 -14.47 -7.92 -14.73
C GLY A 180 -13.12 -7.35 -14.29
N LEU A 181 -12.89 -7.15 -12.99
CA LEU A 181 -11.61 -6.59 -12.50
C LEU A 181 -10.43 -7.52 -12.81
N ASP A 182 -10.60 -8.83 -12.72
CA ASP A 182 -9.56 -9.79 -13.12
C ASP A 182 -9.15 -9.65 -14.59
N ALA A 183 -10.13 -9.56 -15.50
CA ALA A 183 -9.85 -9.38 -16.93
C ALA A 183 -9.17 -8.04 -17.21
N MET A 184 -9.59 -6.98 -16.51
CA MET A 184 -8.95 -5.66 -16.60
C MET A 184 -7.48 -5.73 -16.16
N LEU A 185 -7.20 -6.36 -15.02
CA LEU A 185 -5.85 -6.53 -14.48
C LEU A 185 -4.96 -7.36 -15.40
N ALA A 186 -5.48 -8.47 -15.94
CA ALA A 186 -4.78 -9.30 -16.91
C ALA A 186 -4.38 -8.50 -18.17
N GLY A 187 -5.30 -7.66 -18.67
CA GLY A 187 -5.04 -6.76 -19.80
C GLY A 187 -3.96 -5.72 -19.50
N GLU A 188 -3.97 -5.13 -18.31
CA GLU A 188 -2.93 -4.19 -17.87
C GLU A 188 -1.55 -4.86 -17.77
N MET A 189 -1.49 -6.07 -17.22
CA MET A 189 -0.23 -6.83 -17.12
C MET A 189 0.27 -7.28 -18.51
N ALA A 190 -0.62 -7.68 -19.42
CA ALA A 190 -0.27 -7.97 -20.80
C ALA A 190 0.28 -6.74 -21.53
N TYR A 191 -0.32 -5.56 -21.32
CA TYR A 191 0.22 -4.29 -21.85
C TYR A 191 1.63 -4.02 -21.32
N ILE A 192 1.85 -4.17 -20.01
CA ILE A 192 3.18 -3.98 -19.40
C ILE A 192 4.18 -4.92 -20.06
N SER A 193 3.86 -6.21 -20.16
CA SER A 193 4.71 -7.23 -20.77
C SER A 193 5.12 -6.87 -22.19
N ALA A 194 4.15 -6.48 -23.04
CA ALA A 194 4.37 -6.11 -24.42
C ALA A 194 5.23 -4.84 -24.59
N VAL A 195 5.04 -3.85 -23.70
CA VAL A 195 5.76 -2.58 -23.78
C VAL A 195 7.15 -2.65 -23.14
N TRP A 196 7.35 -3.49 -22.11
CA TRP A 196 8.55 -3.48 -21.27
C TRP A 196 9.85 -3.72 -22.05
N SER A 197 9.83 -4.59 -23.06
CA SER A 197 10.98 -4.87 -23.92
C SER A 197 11.31 -3.73 -24.90
N ASN A 198 10.36 -2.83 -25.15
CA ASN A 198 10.44 -1.76 -26.15
C ASN A 198 10.78 -0.37 -25.55
N ILE A 199 10.97 -0.27 -24.23
CA ILE A 199 11.22 0.99 -23.52
C ILE A 199 12.52 1.00 -22.74
#